data_AF-A0A359FUF5-F1
#
_entry.id   AF-A0A359FUF5-F1
#
_cell.length_a   1.000
_cell.length_b   1.000
_cell.length_c   1.000
_cell.angle_alpha   90.00
_cell.angle_beta   90.00
_cell.angle_gamma   90.00
#
_symmetry.space_group_name_H-M   'P 1'
#
loop_
_entity.id
_entity.type
_entity.pdbx_description
1 polymer ?
#
loop_
_entity_poly.entity_id
_entity_poly.type
_entity_poly.pdbx_seq_one_letter_code
_entity_poly.pdbx_strand_id
1 'polypeptide(L)'
;MERIAPLLILLLAAACAPVEQIEDTSYQLWYEAPATDWMTEALPVGNGYMGVMFFGEPDKEQLQFSEESLWAGGPGSSPLYNYGLKEGAYKYLPKVRQLLMEGEFDAAHELARK
;
A
#
# COMPACT_ATOMS: atom_id res chain seq x y z
N MET A 1 -27.11 61.88 2.63
CA MET A 1 -26.13 60.99 1.96
C MET A 1 -24.89 60.69 2.83
N GLU A 2 -24.55 61.53 3.82
CA GLU A 2 -23.36 61.36 4.68
C GLU A 2 -23.37 60.17 5.67
N ARG A 3 -24.54 59.56 5.94
CA ARG A 3 -24.66 58.50 6.98
C ARG A 3 -24.45 57.06 6.48
N ILE A 4 -24.33 56.85 5.17
CA ILE A 4 -24.23 55.51 4.56
C ILE A 4 -22.75 55.14 4.31
N ALA A 5 -21.89 56.13 4.07
CA ALA A 5 -20.47 55.94 3.80
C ALA A 5 -19.69 55.21 4.93
N PRO A 6 -19.85 55.52 6.23
CA PRO A 6 -19.11 54.80 7.28
C PRO A 6 -19.61 53.37 7.48
N LEU A 7 -20.88 53.09 7.17
CA LEU A 7 -21.45 51.75 7.23
C LEU A 7 -20.92 50.84 6.09
N LEU A 8 -20.69 51.42 4.91
CA LEU A 8 -20.08 50.71 3.77
C LEU A 8 -18.60 50.40 4.00
N ILE A 9 -17.87 51.31 4.65
CA ILE A 9 -16.44 51.12 4.98
C ILE A 9 -16.25 50.05 6.06
N LEU A 10 -17.15 49.97 7.05
CA LEU A 10 -17.12 48.92 8.08
C LEU A 10 -17.44 47.52 7.49
N LEU A 11 -18.33 47.45 6.50
CA LEU A 11 -18.69 46.21 5.81
C LEU A 11 -17.57 45.70 4.87
N LEU A 12 -16.78 46.60 4.26
CA LEU A 12 -15.60 46.20 3.47
C LEU A 12 -14.45 45.67 4.33
N ALA A 13 -14.26 46.17 5.55
CA ALA A 13 -13.20 45.71 6.44
C ALA A 13 -13.43 44.28 6.98
N ALA A 14 -14.68 43.87 7.16
CA ALA A 14 -15.03 42.51 7.61
C ALA A 14 -14.85 41.44 6.51
N ALA A 15 -14.84 41.83 5.23
CA ALA A 15 -14.62 40.93 4.11
C ALA A 15 -13.14 40.59 3.86
N CYS A 16 -12.22 41.21 4.60
CA CYS A 16 -10.77 41.05 4.47
C CYS A 16 -10.12 40.39 5.69
N ALA A 17 -10.92 39.76 6.58
CA ALA A 17 -10.37 38.90 7.60
C ALA A 17 -9.76 37.66 6.93
N PRO A 18 -8.48 37.33 7.15
CA PRO A 18 -7.92 36.06 6.69
C PRO A 18 -8.72 34.95 7.36
N VAL A 19 -9.32 34.08 6.55
CA VAL A 19 -9.86 32.81 7.04
C VAL A 19 -8.65 31.99 7.52
N GLU A 20 -8.49 31.89 8.83
CA GLU A 20 -7.60 30.91 9.44
C GLU A 20 -8.26 29.54 9.24
N GLN A 21 -7.90 28.86 8.14
CA GLN A 21 -8.25 27.45 7.96
C GLN A 21 -7.49 26.67 9.04
N ILE A 22 -8.20 26.24 10.07
CA ILE A 22 -7.70 25.20 10.97
C ILE A 22 -7.69 23.91 10.17
N GLU A 23 -6.55 23.57 9.56
CA GLU A 23 -6.36 22.24 9.01
C GLU A 23 -6.35 21.25 10.18
N ASP A 24 -7.29 20.32 10.16
CA ASP A 24 -7.33 19.20 11.10
C ASP A 24 -6.17 18.25 10.78
N THR A 25 -5.05 18.46 11.48
CA THR A 25 -3.83 17.65 11.32
C THR A 25 -3.88 16.33 12.07
N SER A 26 -5.05 15.90 12.56
CA SER A 26 -5.19 14.66 13.35
C SER A 26 -4.70 13.39 12.63
N TYR A 27 -4.56 13.44 11.30
CA TYR A 27 -4.06 12.33 10.49
C TYR A 27 -2.86 12.71 9.62
N GLN A 28 -1.83 13.29 10.22
CA GLN A 28 -0.57 13.59 9.55
C GLN A 28 0.59 12.77 10.12
N LEU A 29 1.43 12.24 9.23
CA LEU A 29 2.77 11.77 9.56
C LEU A 29 3.78 12.86 9.17
N TRP A 30 4.60 13.30 10.13
CA TRP A 30 5.58 14.36 9.94
C TRP A 30 6.86 14.02 10.72
N TYR A 31 8.02 14.44 10.19
CA TYR A 31 9.33 14.08 10.71
C TYR A 31 10.31 15.25 10.55
N GLU A 32 11.29 15.35 11.44
CA GLU A 32 12.28 16.44 11.46
C GLU A 32 13.57 16.11 10.68
N ALA A 33 13.69 14.88 10.15
CA ALA A 33 14.87 14.42 9.43
C ALA A 33 14.50 13.54 8.22
N PRO A 34 15.34 13.50 7.18
CA PRO A 34 15.19 12.56 6.06
C PRO A 34 15.27 11.10 6.51
N ALA A 35 14.61 10.22 5.77
CA ALA A 35 14.67 8.78 5.97
C ALA A 35 16.04 8.22 5.57
N THR A 36 16.52 7.26 6.34
CA THR A 36 17.72 6.46 6.06
C THR A 36 17.40 4.98 5.86
N ASP A 37 16.29 4.50 6.43
CA ASP A 37 15.76 3.15 6.22
C ASP A 37 14.49 3.15 5.35
N TRP A 38 14.50 2.35 4.30
CA TRP A 38 13.39 2.25 3.36
C TRP A 38 12.10 1.69 3.98
N MET A 39 12.21 0.69 4.85
CA MET A 39 11.05 -0.04 5.38
C MET A 39 10.38 0.71 6.52
N THR A 40 11.14 1.41 7.36
CA THR A 40 10.62 2.00 8.60
C THR A 40 10.46 3.52 8.57
N GLU A 41 11.12 4.24 7.65
CA GLU A 41 11.17 5.71 7.71
C GLU A 41 10.66 6.40 6.43
N ALA A 42 10.86 5.80 5.26
CA ALA A 42 10.40 6.41 4.00
C ALA A 42 8.86 6.43 3.90
N LEU A 43 8.31 7.50 3.30
CA LEU A 43 6.87 7.73 3.28
C LEU A 43 6.19 7.22 1.99
N PRO A 44 5.22 6.30 2.09
CA PRO A 44 4.53 5.74 0.94
C PRO A 44 3.44 6.66 0.39
N VAL A 45 3.38 6.78 -0.93
CA VAL A 45 2.24 7.31 -1.68
C VAL A 45 1.94 6.34 -2.83
N GLY A 46 0.66 6.05 -3.07
CA GLY A 46 0.27 5.17 -4.17
C GLY A 46 -1.18 5.35 -4.60
N ASN A 47 -1.48 4.87 -5.81
CA ASN A 47 -2.83 4.93 -6.40
C ASN A 47 -3.44 3.53 -6.65
N GLY A 48 -2.87 2.50 -6.04
CA GLY A 48 -3.22 1.10 -6.27
C GLY A 48 -2.41 0.42 -7.38
N TYR A 49 -2.01 1.15 -8.41
CA TYR A 49 -1.22 0.63 -9.54
C TYR A 49 0.28 0.98 -9.43
N MET A 50 0.60 2.24 -9.14
CA MET A 50 1.95 2.73 -8.88
C MET A 50 2.10 3.08 -7.40
N GLY A 51 3.31 2.88 -6.88
CA GLY A 51 3.72 3.32 -5.54
C GLY A 51 5.06 4.05 -5.59
N VAL A 52 5.25 5.01 -4.68
CA VAL A 52 6.52 5.72 -4.48
C VAL A 52 6.78 5.86 -2.98
N MET A 53 8.03 5.65 -2.58
CA MET A 53 8.54 5.93 -1.24
C MET A 53 9.44 7.16 -1.30
N PHE A 54 9.14 8.17 -0.49
CA PHE A 54 9.89 9.41 -0.39
C PHE A 54 10.88 9.36 0.77
N PHE A 55 12.13 9.78 0.55
CA PHE A 55 13.16 9.81 1.57
C PHE A 55 13.36 11.21 2.18
N GLY A 56 13.13 12.28 1.43
CA GLY A 56 13.10 13.66 1.94
C GLY A 56 14.48 14.33 2.05
N GLU A 57 15.51 13.80 1.39
CA GLU A 57 16.87 14.33 1.45
C GLU A 57 16.98 15.66 0.66
N PRO A 58 17.28 16.81 1.30
CA PRO A 58 17.19 18.13 0.64
C PRO A 58 18.18 18.32 -0.52
N ASP A 59 19.39 17.80 -0.40
CA ASP A 59 20.44 17.96 -1.40
C ASP A 59 20.25 17.01 -2.59
N LYS A 60 19.77 15.80 -2.32
CA LYS A 60 19.53 14.77 -3.34
C LYS A 60 18.48 13.77 -2.89
N GLU A 61 17.25 14.01 -3.31
CA GLU A 61 16.13 13.11 -3.04
C GLU A 61 16.33 11.71 -3.65
N GLN A 62 15.80 10.70 -2.96
CA GLN A 62 15.64 9.35 -3.46
C GLN A 62 14.16 8.99 -3.49
N LEU A 63 13.65 8.70 -4.69
CA LEU A 63 12.32 8.15 -4.89
C LEU A 63 12.46 6.68 -5.29
N GLN A 64 12.13 5.77 -4.37
CA GLN A 64 11.94 4.38 -4.75
C GLN A 64 10.53 4.23 -5.30
N PHE A 65 10.37 3.62 -6.46
CA PHE A 65 9.06 3.40 -7.07
C PHE A 65 8.79 1.90 -7.29
N SER A 66 7.52 1.56 -7.32
CA SER A 66 7.00 0.23 -7.61
C SER A 66 5.84 0.34 -8.61
N GLU A 67 5.65 -0.73 -9.38
CA GLU A 67 4.48 -0.94 -10.23
C GLU A 67 3.87 -2.30 -9.86
N GLU A 68 2.54 -2.35 -9.73
CA GLU A 68 1.80 -3.47 -9.14
C GLU A 68 2.03 -4.81 -9.88
N SER A 69 2.23 -4.78 -11.20
CA SER A 69 2.29 -5.95 -12.05
C SER A 69 3.71 -6.47 -12.33
N LEU A 70 4.75 -5.77 -11.88
CA LEU A 70 6.14 -6.13 -12.08
C LEU A 70 6.58 -7.31 -11.19
N TRP A 71 6.16 -8.52 -11.58
CA TRP A 71 6.47 -9.77 -10.89
C TRP A 71 7.41 -10.66 -11.72
N ALA A 72 8.28 -11.39 -11.02
CA ALA A 72 9.07 -12.46 -11.62
C ALA A 72 8.28 -13.78 -11.68
N GLY A 73 8.62 -14.65 -12.63
CA GLY A 73 7.99 -15.96 -12.80
C GLY A 73 6.87 -15.96 -13.84
N GLY A 74 5.93 -16.91 -13.73
CA GLY A 74 4.79 -16.99 -14.65
C GLY A 74 5.09 -17.71 -15.98
N PRO A 75 4.14 -17.67 -16.93
CA PRO A 75 4.33 -18.21 -18.27
C PRO A 75 5.61 -17.66 -18.94
N GLY A 76 6.43 -18.55 -19.51
CA GLY A 76 7.69 -18.17 -20.16
C GLY A 76 8.92 -18.18 -19.24
N SER A 77 8.75 -18.26 -17.91
CA SER A 77 9.87 -18.38 -16.95
C SER A 77 10.58 -19.75 -16.99
N SER A 78 9.89 -20.79 -17.48
CA SER A 78 10.41 -22.16 -17.64
C SER A 78 9.58 -22.90 -18.67
N PRO A 79 10.17 -23.81 -19.48
CA PRO A 79 9.41 -24.68 -20.39
C PRO A 79 8.48 -25.66 -19.64
N LEU A 80 8.71 -25.86 -18.33
CA LEU A 80 7.89 -26.72 -17.48
C LEU A 80 6.81 -25.94 -16.71
N TYR A 81 6.70 -24.63 -16.90
CA TYR A 81 5.72 -23.83 -16.18
C TYR A 81 4.29 -24.29 -16.50
N ASN A 82 3.53 -24.63 -15.46
CA ASN A 82 2.15 -25.11 -15.57
C ASN A 82 1.25 -24.58 -14.44
N TYR A 83 1.43 -23.32 -14.05
CA TYR A 83 0.66 -22.66 -12.99
C TYR A 83 0.80 -23.29 -11.59
N GLY A 84 1.90 -24.01 -11.34
CA GLY A 84 2.14 -24.68 -10.05
C GLY A 84 1.32 -25.96 -9.86
N LEU A 85 0.72 -26.50 -10.93
CA LEU A 85 -0.06 -27.72 -10.87
C LEU A 85 0.86 -28.94 -10.89
N LYS A 86 0.62 -29.89 -10.00
CA LYS A 86 1.27 -31.20 -10.06
C LYS A 86 0.35 -32.18 -10.78
N GLU A 87 0.80 -32.71 -11.92
CA GLU A 87 -0.01 -33.63 -12.72
C GLU A 87 -0.43 -34.86 -11.89
N GLY A 88 -1.73 -35.16 -11.90
CA GLY A 88 -2.27 -36.32 -11.18
C GLY A 88 -2.44 -36.16 -9.67
N ALA A 89 -2.01 -35.05 -9.05
CA ALA A 89 -2.07 -34.87 -7.59
C ALA A 89 -3.49 -35.00 -7.00
N TYR A 90 -4.51 -34.57 -7.76
CA TYR A 90 -5.92 -34.69 -7.36
C TYR A 90 -6.35 -36.14 -7.05
N LYS A 91 -5.67 -37.14 -7.61
CA LYS A 91 -5.95 -38.57 -7.37
C LYS A 91 -5.69 -38.98 -5.92
N TYR A 92 -4.80 -38.28 -5.22
CA TYR A 92 -4.46 -38.57 -3.82
C TYR A 92 -5.44 -37.93 -2.83
N LEU A 93 -6.21 -36.91 -3.24
CA LEU A 93 -7.09 -36.15 -2.37
C LEU A 93 -8.11 -36.99 -1.58
N PRO A 94 -8.78 -38.01 -2.17
CA PRO A 94 -9.69 -38.87 -1.40
C PRO A 94 -9.00 -39.59 -0.25
N LYS A 95 -7.78 -40.11 -0.47
CA LYS A 95 -7.03 -40.85 0.54
C LYS A 95 -6.42 -39.92 1.60
N VAL A 96 -5.96 -38.74 1.20
CA VAL A 96 -5.53 -37.70 2.16
C VAL A 96 -6.67 -37.35 3.11
N ARG A 97 -7.88 -37.11 2.60
CA ARG A 97 -9.07 -36.82 3.44
C ARG A 97 -9.40 -37.96 4.38
N GLN A 98 -9.32 -39.21 3.90
CA GLN A 98 -9.54 -40.39 4.74
C GLN A 98 -8.53 -40.44 5.90
N LEU A 99 -7.23 -40.29 5.62
CA LEU A 99 -6.18 -40.33 6.64
C LEU A 99 -6.37 -39.22 7.70
N LEU A 100 -6.78 -38.02 7.28
CA LEU A 100 -7.12 -36.93 8.20
C LEU A 100 -8.32 -37.27 9.10
N MET A 101 -9.35 -37.94 8.57
CA MET A 101 -10.50 -38.39 9.37
C MET A 101 -10.14 -39.53 10.33
N GLU A 102 -9.15 -40.35 9.97
CA GLU A 102 -8.62 -41.44 10.79
C GLU A 102 -7.61 -40.95 11.86
N GLY A 103 -7.21 -39.67 11.82
CA GLY A 103 -6.20 -39.10 12.74
C GLY A 103 -4.75 -39.37 12.33
N GLU A 104 -4.53 -39.92 11.14
CA GLU A 104 -3.23 -40.32 10.60
C GLU A 104 -2.53 -39.14 9.88
N PHE A 105 -2.17 -38.10 10.65
CA PHE A 105 -1.69 -36.82 10.09
C PHE A 105 -0.37 -36.92 9.33
N ASP A 106 0.60 -37.68 9.83
CA ASP A 106 1.91 -37.82 9.18
C ASP A 106 1.77 -38.53 7.82
N ALA A 107 0.97 -39.60 7.78
CA ALA A 107 0.68 -40.32 6.54
C ALA A 107 -0.07 -39.43 5.53
N ALA A 108 -1.00 -38.60 6.00
CA ALA A 108 -1.70 -37.63 5.16
C ALA A 108 -0.75 -36.57 4.58
N HIS A 109 0.19 -36.04 5.39
CA HIS A 109 1.18 -35.07 4.96
C HIS A 109 2.11 -35.65 3.87
N GLU A 110 2.67 -36.84 4.11
CA GLU A 110 3.55 -37.51 3.16
C GLU A 110 2.84 -37.81 1.84
N LEU A 111 1.57 -38.24 1.90
CA LEU A 111 0.79 -38.48 0.69
C LEU A 111 0.48 -37.19 -0.08
N ALA A 112 0.23 -36.07 0.61
CA ALA A 112 -0.06 -34.78 -0.03
C ALA A 112 1.15 -34.15 -0.74
N ARG A 113 2.38 -34.58 -0.43
CA ARG A 113 3.60 -34.15 -1.11
C ARG A 113 3.85 -34.90 -2.43
N LYS A 114 3.18 -36.04 -2.63
CA LYS A 114 3.26 -36.83 -3.87
C LYS A 114 2.46 -36.20 -5.00
#